data_AF-A0A2H9SCH4-F1
#
_entry.id   AF-A0A2H9SCH4-F1
#
_cell.length_a   1.000
_cell.length_b   1.000
_cell.length_c   1.000
_cell.angle_alpha   90.00
_cell.angle_beta   90.00
_cell.angle_gamma   90.00
#
_symmetry.space_group_name_H-M   'P 1'
#
loop_
_entity.id
_entity.type
_entity.pdbx_description
1 polymer ?
#
loop_
_entity_poly.entity_id
_entity_poly.type
_entity_poly.pdbx_seq_one_letter_code
_entity_poly.pdbx_strand_id
1 'polypeptide(L)'
;MKEPARTLIVYSSKRGHAEKLARAVFEGVRRTPSRATLAEASPEAGADAFSMVFIGFEESAPQPIREFVESNDWTGKKVAFFGADAGFDALSKK
;
A
#
# COMPACT_ATOMS: atom_id res chain seq x y z
N MET A 1 17.70 -3.17 23.18
CA MET A 1 17.79 -2.94 21.71
C MET A 1 16.43 -2.45 21.24
N LYS A 2 16.33 -1.38 20.45
CA LYS A 2 15.04 -0.99 19.85
C LYS A 2 14.65 -2.05 18.82
N GLU A 3 13.42 -2.53 18.86
CA GLU A 3 12.93 -3.43 17.82
C GLU A 3 13.04 -2.75 16.44
N PRO A 4 13.37 -3.50 15.38
CA PRO A 4 13.40 -2.96 14.03
C PRO A 4 12.02 -2.42 13.67
N ALA A 5 11.99 -1.27 13.00
CA ALA A 5 10.75 -0.70 12.48
C ALA A 5 10.01 -1.74 11.63
N ARG A 6 8.68 -1.70 11.65
CA ARG A 6 7.81 -2.59 10.88
C ARG A 6 7.06 -1.77 9.84
N THR A 7 7.20 -2.17 8.58
CA THR A 7 6.57 -1.51 7.45
C THR A 7 5.57 -2.45 6.79
N LEU A 8 4.33 -2.00 6.66
CA LEU A 8 3.30 -2.66 5.85
C LEU A 8 3.23 -1.97 4.50
N ILE A 9 3.19 -2.76 3.43
CA ILE A 9 2.82 -2.32 2.09
C ILE A 9 1.52 -3.06 1.79
N VAL A 10 0.41 -2.31 1.78
CA VAL A 10 -0.91 -2.84 1.43
C VAL A 10 -1.30 -2.27 0.07
N TYR A 11 -1.91 -3.09 -0.78
CA TYR A 11 -2.38 -2.62 -2.09
C TYR A 11 -3.69 -3.28 -2.50
N SER A 12 -4.41 -2.65 -3.42
CA SER A 12 -5.47 -3.28 -4.19
C SER A 12 -5.25 -3.00 -5.67
N SER A 13 -5.33 -4.02 -6.51
CA SER A 13 -4.99 -3.90 -7.93
C SER A 13 -5.94 -4.73 -8.78
N LYS A 14 -6.64 -4.09 -9.72
CA LYS A 14 -7.49 -4.82 -10.68
C LYS A 14 -6.72 -5.20 -11.94
N ARG A 15 -5.77 -4.34 -12.36
CA ARG A 15 -4.99 -4.49 -13.59
C ARG A 15 -3.52 -4.90 -13.34
N GLY A 16 -3.15 -5.13 -12.08
CA GLY A 16 -1.79 -5.50 -11.66
C GLY A 16 -0.80 -4.33 -11.63
N HIS A 17 -1.23 -3.09 -11.88
CA HIS A 17 -0.32 -1.94 -11.87
C HIS A 17 0.06 -1.52 -10.45
N ALA A 18 -0.94 -1.42 -9.57
CA ALA A 18 -0.68 -1.13 -8.16
C ALA A 18 0.13 -2.26 -7.49
N GLU A 19 -0.09 -3.53 -7.88
CA GLU A 19 0.74 -4.64 -7.39
C GLU A 19 2.21 -4.48 -7.77
N LYS A 20 2.51 -4.14 -9.04
CA LYS A 20 3.89 -3.91 -9.50
C LYS A 20 4.58 -2.80 -8.71
N LEU A 21 3.86 -1.69 -8.45
CA LEU A 21 4.37 -0.61 -7.60
C LEU A 21 4.57 -1.07 -6.15
N ALA A 22 3.61 -1.82 -5.58
CA ALA A 22 3.70 -2.34 -4.23
C ALA A 22 4.92 -3.26 -4.05
N ARG A 23 5.20 -4.13 -5.03
CA ARG A 23 6.40 -4.97 -5.06
C ARG A 23 7.68 -4.13 -5.13
N ALA A 24 7.71 -3.09 -5.96
CA ALA A 24 8.87 -2.20 -6.05
C ALA A 24 9.15 -1.47 -4.72
N VAL A 25 8.11 -0.96 -4.06
CA VAL A 25 8.21 -0.34 -2.72
C VAL A 25 8.71 -1.36 -1.70
N PHE A 26 8.13 -2.56 -1.68
CA PHE A 26 8.54 -3.65 -0.78
C PHE A 26 10.02 -4.01 -0.93
N GLU A 27 10.49 -4.18 -2.17
CA GLU A 27 11.91 -4.45 -2.44
C GLU A 27 12.83 -3.30 -2.01
N GLY A 28 12.39 -2.05 -2.15
CA GLY A 28 13.10 -0.89 -1.62
C GLY A 28 13.21 -0.93 -0.08
N VAL A 29 12.11 -1.23 0.61
CA VAL A 29 12.07 -1.29 2.09
C VAL A 29 12.91 -2.45 2.61
N ARG A 30 12.92 -3.61 1.95
CA ARG A 30 13.74 -4.79 2.35
C ARG A 30 15.24 -4.53 2.36
N ARG A 31 15.71 -3.49 1.65
CA ARG A 31 17.12 -3.06 1.65
C ARG A 31 17.47 -2.17 2.84
N THR A 32 16.50 -1.89 3.71
CA THR A 32 16.67 -1.14 4.96
C THR A 32 16.63 -2.08 6.17
N PRO A 33 16.99 -1.63 7.38
CA PRO A 33 16.82 -2.42 8.60
C PRO A 33 15.36 -2.70 9.01
N SER A 34 14.37 -2.19 8.26
CA SER A 34 12.94 -2.39 8.54
C SER A 34 12.47 -3.79 8.16
N ARG A 35 11.56 -4.36 8.97
CA ARG A 35 10.82 -5.59 8.61
C ARG A 35 9.64 -5.22 7.73
N ALA A 36 9.68 -5.63 6.46
CA ALA A 36 8.64 -5.35 5.48
C ALA A 36 7.63 -6.51 5.37
N THR A 37 6.34 -6.16 5.28
CA THR A 37 5.24 -7.07 4.92
C THR A 37 4.54 -6.50 3.69
N LEU A 38 4.26 -7.35 2.70
CA LEU A 38 3.46 -7.03 1.53
C LEU A 38 2.15 -7.81 1.62
N ALA A 39 1.02 -7.13 1.48
CA ALA A 39 -0.31 -7.75 1.52
C ALA A 39 -1.25 -7.07 0.51
N GLU A 40 -2.21 -7.84 0.00
CA GLU A 40 -3.37 -7.26 -0.65
C GLU A 40 -4.34 -6.76 0.43
N ALA A 41 -5.06 -5.68 0.15
CA ALA A 41 -6.03 -5.10 1.07
C ALA A 41 -7.18 -6.08 1.32
N SER A 42 -7.37 -6.44 2.60
CA SER A 42 -8.49 -7.24 3.07
C SER A 42 -8.90 -6.79 4.47
N PRO A 43 -10.11 -7.15 4.94
CA PRO A 43 -10.57 -6.84 6.31
C PRO A 43 -9.64 -7.38 7.41
N GLU A 44 -8.89 -8.45 7.14
CA GLU A 44 -7.95 -9.08 8.07
C GLU A 44 -6.57 -8.41 8.08
N ALA A 45 -6.27 -7.53 7.11
CA ALA A 45 -5.03 -6.78 7.09
C ALA A 45 -5.08 -5.67 8.15
N GLY A 46 -4.44 -5.91 9.31
CA GLY A 46 -4.30 -4.91 10.37
C GLY A 46 -3.00 -4.09 10.27
N ALA A 47 -3.06 -2.81 10.63
CA ALA A 47 -1.92 -1.89 10.65
C ALA A 47 -1.28 -1.72 12.06
N ASP A 48 -1.87 -2.32 13.10
CA ASP A 48 -1.50 -2.09 14.50
C ASP A 48 -0.02 -2.34 14.79
N ALA A 49 0.51 -3.45 14.29
CA ALA A 49 1.89 -3.87 14.49
C ALA A 49 2.92 -3.05 13.70
N PHE A 50 2.48 -2.12 12.85
CA PHE A 50 3.33 -1.39 11.91
C PHE A 50 3.45 0.08 12.30
N SER A 51 4.67 0.61 12.20
CA SER A 51 4.98 2.03 12.42
C SER A 51 4.96 2.84 11.13
N MET A 52 5.03 2.16 9.98
CA MET A 52 4.92 2.76 8.66
C MET A 52 4.03 1.91 7.75
N VAL A 53 3.11 2.56 7.03
CA VAL A 53 2.17 1.90 6.11
C VAL A 53 2.20 2.60 4.76
N PHE A 54 2.44 1.84 3.70
CA PHE A 54 2.27 2.27 2.32
C PHE A 54 0.95 1.70 1.79
N ILE A 55 0.11 2.55 1.20
CA ILE A 55 -1.23 2.18 0.73
C ILE A 55 -1.31 2.43 -0.78
N GLY A 56 -1.49 1.36 -1.55
CA GLY A 56 -1.48 1.33 -3.00
C GLY A 56 -2.84 1.06 -3.63
N PHE A 57 -3.23 1.83 -4.65
CA PHE A 57 -4.44 1.52 -5.44
C PHE A 57 -4.37 2.06 -6.87
N GLU A 58 -5.33 1.64 -7.69
CA GLU A 58 -5.50 2.13 -9.06
C GLU A 58 -6.60 3.19 -9.10
N GLU A 59 -6.35 4.31 -9.80
CA GLU A 59 -7.31 5.41 -10.00
C GLU A 59 -7.81 6.03 -8.67
N SER A 60 -8.88 5.46 -8.11
CA SER A 60 -9.50 5.88 -6.85
C SER A 60 -9.49 4.73 -5.85
N ALA A 61 -9.44 5.04 -4.55
CA ALA A 61 -9.42 4.02 -3.51
C ALA A 61 -10.63 3.07 -3.63
N PRO A 62 -10.43 1.78 -3.94
CA PRO A 62 -11.52 0.81 -4.02
C PRO A 62 -12.00 0.44 -2.62
N GLN A 63 -13.15 -0.21 -2.53
CA GLN A 63 -13.78 -0.59 -1.25
C GLN A 63 -12.82 -1.27 -0.26
N PRO A 64 -11.99 -2.27 -0.65
CA PRO A 64 -11.06 -2.90 0.29
C PRO A 64 -10.04 -1.94 0.91
N ILE A 65 -9.61 -0.91 0.17
CA ILE A 65 -8.70 0.12 0.68
C ILE A 65 -9.44 1.09 1.60
N ARG A 66 -10.68 1.46 1.29
CA ARG A 66 -11.49 2.32 2.16
C ARG A 66 -11.75 1.63 3.49
N GLU A 67 -12.19 0.38 3.45
CA GLU A 67 -12.42 -0.43 4.65
C GLU A 67 -11.15 -0.58 5.48
N PHE A 68 -10.01 -0.85 4.84
CA PHE A 68 -8.71 -0.88 5.53
C PHE A 68 -8.35 0.48 6.17
N VAL A 69 -8.61 1.60 5.48
CA VAL A 69 -8.31 2.94 6.02
C VAL A 69 -9.22 3.28 7.20
N GLU A 70 -10.50 2.94 7.12
CA GLU A 70 -11.52 3.25 8.12
C GLU A 70 -11.46 2.34 9.36
N SER A 71 -10.94 1.11 9.22
CA SER A 71 -10.89 0.12 10.30
C SER A 71 -9.65 0.20 11.20
N ASN A 72 -8.65 1.02 10.84
CA ASN A 72 -7.36 1.09 11.54
C ASN A 72 -7.17 2.42 12.29
N ASP A 73 -6.52 2.38 13.45
CA ASP A 73 -6.04 3.57 14.15
C ASP A 73 -4.69 4.04 13.56
N TRP A 74 -4.65 5.30 13.16
CA TRP A 74 -3.48 5.93 12.53
C TRP A 74 -2.58 6.67 13.52
N THR A 75 -2.97 6.76 14.79
CA THR A 75 -2.22 7.49 15.81
C THR A 75 -0.77 7.00 15.91
N GLY A 76 0.18 7.91 15.69
CA GLY A 76 1.62 7.63 15.75
C GLY A 76 2.17 6.82 14.56
N LYS A 77 1.37 6.50 13.55
CA LYS A 77 1.81 5.79 12.33
C LYS A 77 2.20 6.77 11.23
N LYS A 78 3.23 6.43 10.46
CA LYS A 78 3.56 7.14 9.21
C LYS A 78 2.82 6.48 8.05
N VAL A 79 2.04 7.25 7.31
CA VAL A 79 1.25 6.74 6.18
C VAL A 79 1.69 7.42 4.89
N ALA A 80 1.89 6.62 3.84
CA ALA A 80 2.19 7.11 2.50
C ALA A 80 1.28 6.41 1.48
N PHE A 81 0.78 7.17 0.52
CA PHE A 81 -0.04 6.65 -0.56
C PHE A 81 0.77 6.56 -1.85
N PHE A 82 0.48 5.54 -2.65
CA PHE A 82 0.96 5.45 -4.02
C PHE A 82 -0.17 4.98 -4.92
N GLY A 83 -0.16 5.44 -6.17
CA GLY A 83 -1.21 5.16 -7.13
C GLY A 83 -0.63 4.76 -8.47
N ALA A 84 -1.32 3.84 -9.14
CA ALA A 84 -1.16 3.67 -10.57
C ALA A 84 -2.39 4.25 -11.27
N ASP A 85 -2.15 5.06 -12.29
CA ASP A 85 -3.16 5.43 -13.26
C ASP A 85 -2.71 4.85 -14.59
N ALA A 86 -3.62 4.22 -15.33
CA ALA A 86 -3.33 3.75 -16.68
C ALA A 86 -3.04 4.92 -17.63
N GLY A 87 -3.30 6.15 -17.19
CA GLY A 87 -3.32 7.31 -18.05
C GLY A 87 -4.61 7.27 -18.86
N PHE A 88 -5.22 8.44 -19.01
CA PHE A 88 -6.38 8.66 -19.84
C PHE A 88 -6.19 7.96 -21.20
N ASP A 89 -7.02 6.96 -21.50
CA ASP A 89 -7.20 6.34 -22.82
C ASP A 89 -7.79 7.36 -23.85
N ALA A 90 -7.46 8.65 -23.72
CA ALA A 90 -7.91 9.75 -24.57
C ALA A 90 -7.14 9.89 -25.89
N LEU A 91 -6.10 9.11 -26.12
CA LEU A 91 -5.29 9.21 -27.35
C LEU A 91 -5.49 8.05 -28.33
N SER A 92 -6.35 7.08 -28.01
CA SER A 92 -6.65 5.91 -28.87
C SER A 92 -7.95 6.04 -29.68
N LYS A 93 -8.60 7.20 -29.67
CA LYS A 93 -9.68 7.54 -30.62
C LYS A 93 -9.30 8.77 -31.45
N LYS A 94 -8.45 8.57 -32.47
CA LYS A 94 -8.40 9.41 -33.65
C LYS A 94 -8.74 8.56 -34.87
#